data_AF-A0A950L4J5-F1
#
_entry.id   AF-A0A950L4J5-F1
#
_cell.length_a   1.000
_cell.length_b   1.000
_cell.length_c   1.000
_cell.angle_alpha   90.00
_cell.angle_beta   90.00
_cell.angle_gamma   90.00
#
_symmetry.space_group_name_H-M   'P 1'
#
loop_
_entity.id
_entity.type
_entity.pdbx_description
1 polymer ?
#
loop_
_entity_poly.entity_id
_entity_poly.type
_entity_poly.pdbx_seq_one_letter_code
_entity_poly.pdbx_strand_id
1 'polypeptide(L)'
;MSAAGAAIAILASGLAGCSGGGATTAVAPVQQPPVTAPGGATQGDERVVQTLNVSSAPRSSVAHAAAYKLPLQGQRITTMSVGRTVRTGGIYDLAYYGGPYLTSASSYNLYVNCAGTCWGSTSPGTTLSRLAGSTFVHVLDQYVGQTGNNRYPYAAGYQVNYNTSGTLQDQDIYNIVYAVASSVGTGYGKIYHVFLQSGVQQCSQSAGGCYAQNGGYCAYHGAVDFSDIGHTLYTVEPYQAINGCSSPNGKVVDSTLSTLSHEYSETITDPDVQTNLAWYNQYGGEIGDLCRSSYGNVNLSGYTYDIQREYSNKVSACTFTP
;
A
#
# COMPACT_ATOMS: atom_id res chain seq x y z
N MET A 1 85.27 30.60 23.79
CA MET A 1 84.25 30.52 24.86
C MET A 1 83.40 29.29 24.60
N SER A 2 83.66 28.27 25.42
CA SER A 2 82.88 27.13 25.93
C SER A 2 81.68 26.51 25.19
N ALA A 3 81.74 25.17 25.20
CA ALA A 3 80.71 24.12 25.35
C ALA A 3 79.76 23.86 24.16
N ALA A 4 79.76 22.69 23.50
CA ALA A 4 79.58 21.29 23.94
C ALA A 4 78.15 20.95 24.38
N GLY A 5 77.52 20.00 23.66
CA GLY A 5 76.24 19.37 23.99
C GLY A 5 75.92 18.23 23.03
N ALA A 6 76.05 17.00 23.51
CA ALA A 6 75.92 15.76 22.75
C ALA A 6 74.51 15.16 22.80
N ALA A 7 74.21 14.36 21.77
CA ALA A 7 73.41 13.12 21.72
C ALA A 7 71.98 13.08 22.32
N ILE A 8 71.06 12.46 21.56
CA ILE A 8 70.44 11.16 21.90
C ILE A 8 69.39 10.83 20.83
N ALA A 9 69.52 9.65 20.21
CA ALA A 9 68.50 9.02 19.40
C ALA A 9 67.54 8.25 20.33
N ILE A 10 66.23 8.42 20.15
CA ILE A 10 65.21 7.55 20.73
C ILE A 10 64.30 7.09 19.59
N LEU A 11 64.38 5.79 19.28
CA LEU A 11 63.32 5.04 18.62
C LEU A 11 62.11 4.98 19.57
N ALA A 12 60.95 5.42 19.10
CA ALA A 12 59.67 5.08 19.69
C ALA A 12 58.78 4.46 18.61
N SER A 13 58.67 3.14 18.66
CA SER A 13 57.64 2.34 18.04
C SER A 13 56.27 2.68 18.64
N GLY A 14 55.30 3.02 17.79
CA GLY A 14 53.95 3.35 18.24
C GLY A 14 52.89 3.24 17.14
N LEU A 15 52.17 2.11 17.19
CA LEU A 15 50.80 1.85 16.75
C LEU A 15 50.40 2.04 15.27
N ALA A 16 50.00 0.91 14.69
CA ALA A 16 49.21 0.78 13.48
C ALA A 16 47.90 1.58 13.57
N GLY A 17 47.76 2.58 12.69
CA GLY A 17 46.48 3.20 12.36
C GLY A 17 45.92 2.55 11.11
N CYS A 18 45.01 1.59 11.28
CA CYS A 18 44.14 1.15 10.20
C CYS A 18 43.15 2.28 9.88
N SER A 19 43.45 3.11 8.88
CA SER A 19 42.46 4.01 8.30
C SER A 19 41.55 3.18 7.38
N GLY A 20 40.55 2.53 7.99
CA GLY A 20 39.44 1.93 7.28
C GLY A 20 38.59 3.02 6.65
N GLY A 21 38.93 3.41 5.43
CA GLY A 21 38.04 4.17 4.54
C GLY A 21 36.88 3.27 4.14
N GLY A 22 35.90 3.14 5.02
CA GLY A 22 34.61 2.56 4.70
C GLY A 22 33.88 3.48 3.73
N ALA A 23 34.14 3.30 2.43
CA ALA A 23 33.24 3.76 1.40
C ALA A 23 31.89 3.10 1.70
N THR A 24 30.93 3.88 2.21
CA THR A 24 29.53 3.49 2.18
C THR A 24 29.16 3.40 0.71
N THR A 25 29.24 2.19 0.15
CA THR A 25 28.53 1.86 -1.06
C THR A 25 27.06 2.14 -0.77
N ALA A 26 26.57 3.28 -1.26
CA ALA A 26 25.15 3.49 -1.43
C ALA A 26 24.66 2.28 -2.24
N VAL A 27 23.88 1.41 -1.59
CA VAL A 27 23.18 0.33 -2.28
C VAL A 27 22.31 1.03 -3.30
N ALA A 28 22.61 0.82 -4.58
CA ALA A 28 21.78 1.32 -5.66
C ALA A 28 20.35 0.79 -5.44
N PRO A 29 19.31 1.61 -5.61
CA PRO A 29 17.94 1.15 -5.46
C PRO A 29 17.75 -0.09 -6.34
N VAL A 30 17.14 -1.14 -5.77
CA VAL A 30 16.65 -2.27 -6.56
C VAL A 30 15.45 -1.76 -7.36
N GLN A 31 15.74 -1.04 -8.44
CA GLN A 31 14.76 -0.72 -9.45
C GLN A 31 14.28 -2.05 -10.02
N GLN A 32 12.99 -2.33 -9.89
CA GLN A 32 12.40 -3.49 -10.55
C GLN A 32 12.71 -3.40 -12.06
N PRO A 33 13.09 -4.51 -12.71
CA PRO A 33 13.21 -4.53 -14.16
C PRO A 33 11.87 -4.06 -14.76
N PRO A 34 11.89 -3.28 -15.86
CA PRO A 34 10.67 -2.77 -16.47
C PRO A 34 9.73 -3.93 -16.75
N VAL A 35 8.63 -4.03 -16.00
CA VAL A 35 7.56 -4.95 -16.36
C VAL A 35 6.84 -4.27 -17.51
N THR A 36 6.94 -4.83 -18.71
CA THR A 36 6.15 -4.37 -19.86
C THR A 36 4.70 -4.34 -19.43
N ALA A 37 4.09 -3.15 -19.40
CA ALA A 37 2.68 -2.99 -19.10
C ALA A 37 1.88 -4.01 -19.93
N PRO A 38 0.94 -4.76 -19.34
CA PRO A 38 0.08 -5.64 -20.11
C PRO A 38 -0.54 -4.83 -21.24
N GLY A 39 -0.35 -5.30 -22.48
CA GLY A 39 -0.85 -4.62 -23.66
C GLY A 39 -2.35 -4.36 -23.52
N GLY A 40 -2.72 -3.07 -23.52
CA GLY A 40 -4.05 -2.58 -23.81
C GLY A 40 -5.21 -3.28 -23.09
N ALA A 41 -5.25 -3.23 -21.77
CA ALA A 41 -6.57 -3.20 -21.13
C ALA A 41 -7.19 -1.83 -21.47
N THR A 42 -8.14 -1.81 -22.40
CA THR A 42 -8.97 -0.62 -22.64
C THR A 42 -9.59 -0.19 -21.32
N GLN A 43 -9.31 1.05 -20.89
CA GLN A 43 -10.08 1.73 -19.84
C GLN A 43 -11.57 1.44 -20.06
N GLY A 44 -12.21 0.80 -19.10
CA GLY A 44 -13.56 0.29 -19.29
C GLY A 44 -14.25 -0.03 -17.96
N ASP A 45 -15.56 -0.21 -18.05
CA ASP A 45 -16.43 -0.53 -16.92
C ASP A 45 -16.08 -1.87 -16.25
N GLU A 46 -16.67 -2.09 -15.08
CA GLU A 46 -16.60 -3.35 -14.34
C GLU A 46 -16.63 -4.59 -15.24
N ARG A 47 -15.61 -5.44 -15.15
CA ARG A 47 -15.55 -6.70 -15.89
C ARG A 47 -15.35 -7.87 -14.94
N VAL A 48 -16.44 -8.46 -14.48
CA VAL A 48 -16.38 -9.73 -13.74
C VAL A 48 -16.14 -10.87 -14.72
N VAL A 49 -15.02 -11.58 -14.57
CA VAL A 49 -14.57 -12.61 -15.53
C VAL A 49 -14.88 -14.03 -15.08
N GLN A 50 -15.02 -14.24 -13.77
CA GLN A 50 -15.24 -15.57 -13.20
C GLN A 50 -15.91 -15.48 -11.83
N THR A 51 -16.69 -16.51 -11.52
CA THR A 51 -17.24 -16.77 -10.18
C THR A 51 -16.54 -18.00 -9.59
N LEU A 52 -16.08 -17.90 -8.35
CA LEU A 52 -15.32 -18.92 -7.63
C LEU A 52 -16.06 -19.33 -6.36
N ASN A 53 -16.10 -20.63 -6.05
CA ASN A 53 -16.54 -21.12 -4.75
C ASN A 53 -15.31 -21.46 -3.91
N VAL A 54 -15.21 -20.86 -2.73
CA VAL A 54 -14.03 -20.97 -1.87
C VAL A 54 -14.44 -21.46 -0.49
N SER A 55 -13.75 -22.49 0.00
CA SER A 55 -13.94 -23.03 1.36
C SER A 55 -12.99 -22.37 2.35
N SER A 56 -13.28 -22.50 3.65
CA SER A 56 -12.41 -22.04 4.73
C SER A 56 -11.19 -22.92 5.02
N ALA A 57 -11.11 -24.10 4.41
CA ALA A 57 -9.91 -24.93 4.48
C ALA A 57 -8.71 -24.18 3.89
N PRO A 58 -7.57 -24.08 4.60
CA PRO A 58 -6.37 -23.45 4.08
C PRO A 58 -5.96 -24.02 2.72
N ARG A 59 -5.79 -23.15 1.73
CA ARG A 59 -5.45 -23.57 0.35
C ARG A 59 -3.95 -23.68 0.11
N SER A 60 -3.15 -22.93 0.87
CA SER A 60 -1.70 -22.96 0.86
C SER A 60 -1.16 -22.59 2.25
N SER A 61 0.07 -23.00 2.55
CA SER A 61 0.77 -22.52 3.74
C SER A 61 1.31 -21.11 3.52
N VAL A 62 1.13 -20.27 4.52
CA VAL A 62 1.64 -18.89 4.54
C VAL A 62 2.97 -18.87 5.26
N ALA A 63 4.02 -18.46 4.55
CA ALA A 63 5.37 -18.35 5.11
C ALA A 63 5.55 -17.06 5.90
N HIS A 64 5.01 -15.96 5.37
CA HIS A 64 5.05 -14.63 5.97
C HIS A 64 3.81 -13.84 5.54
N ALA A 65 3.34 -12.95 6.41
CA ALA A 65 2.30 -11.98 6.06
C ALA A 65 2.41 -10.74 6.94
N ALA A 66 2.26 -9.58 6.34
CA ALA A 66 2.24 -8.29 7.02
C ALA A 66 1.16 -7.39 6.41
N ALA A 67 0.59 -6.51 7.22
CA ALA A 67 -0.43 -5.57 6.78
C ALA A 67 -0.31 -4.25 7.52
N TYR A 68 -0.77 -3.17 6.89
CA TYR A 68 -0.79 -1.84 7.46
C TYR A 68 -2.18 -1.24 7.32
N LYS A 69 -2.73 -0.72 8.43
CA LYS A 69 -4.14 -0.38 8.53
C LYS A 69 -4.41 1.11 8.39
N LEU A 70 -5.49 1.45 7.70
CA LEU A 70 -6.19 2.72 7.86
C LEU A 70 -7.07 2.70 9.13
N PRO A 71 -6.74 3.46 10.20
CA PRO A 71 -7.53 3.47 11.43
C PRO A 71 -8.81 4.31 11.31
N LEU A 72 -9.83 4.03 12.13
CA LEU A 72 -11.09 4.80 12.19
C LEU A 72 -10.84 6.26 12.53
N GLN A 73 -11.32 7.22 11.74
CA GLN A 73 -11.18 8.68 11.93
C GLN A 73 -11.19 9.10 13.41
N GLY A 74 -10.23 9.95 13.78
CA GLY A 74 -10.03 10.41 15.16
C GLY A 74 -9.17 9.48 16.02
N GLN A 75 -8.94 8.22 15.63
CA GLN A 75 -7.93 7.37 16.27
C GLN A 75 -6.51 7.77 15.88
N ARG A 76 -5.55 7.57 16.78
CA ARG A 76 -4.13 7.79 16.50
C ARG A 76 -3.61 6.75 15.52
N ILE A 77 -2.75 7.19 14.60
CA ILE A 77 -1.98 6.29 13.75
C ILE A 77 -0.98 5.54 14.63
N THR A 78 -0.91 4.22 14.45
CA THR A 78 0.13 3.41 15.08
C THR A 78 1.34 3.43 14.17
N THR A 79 2.34 4.22 14.52
CA THR A 79 3.54 4.35 13.69
C THR A 79 4.44 3.13 13.83
N MET A 80 4.98 2.65 12.72
CA MET A 80 5.99 1.61 12.70
C MET A 80 7.33 2.14 13.22
N SER A 81 8.06 1.28 13.94
CA SER A 81 9.44 1.57 14.33
C SER A 81 10.34 1.55 13.10
N VAL A 82 11.04 2.66 12.85
CA VAL A 82 12.02 2.74 11.77
C VAL A 82 13.42 2.46 12.30
N GLY A 83 14.18 1.60 11.62
CA GLY A 83 15.54 1.21 12.06
C GLY A 83 16.59 2.32 11.92
N ARG A 84 16.25 3.43 11.24
CA ARG A 84 17.12 4.56 10.98
C ARG A 84 16.27 5.82 10.80
N THR A 85 16.76 6.99 11.19
CA THR A 85 16.14 8.26 10.78
C THR A 85 16.74 8.71 9.44
N VAL A 86 15.88 9.01 8.47
CA VAL A 86 16.23 9.61 7.19
C VAL A 86 15.80 11.08 7.21
N ARG A 87 16.67 11.99 6.74
CA ARG A 87 16.33 13.42 6.66
C ARG A 87 15.51 13.70 5.40
N THR A 88 14.41 14.41 5.58
CA THR A 88 13.53 14.90 4.52
C THR A 88 13.50 16.43 4.47
N GLY A 89 12.84 17.01 3.46
CA GLY A 89 12.72 18.47 3.30
C GLY A 89 11.78 19.11 4.32
N GLY A 90 10.67 18.43 4.61
CA GLY A 90 9.66 18.80 5.61
C GLY A 90 9.43 17.70 6.65
N ILE A 91 8.90 18.08 7.82
CA ILE A 91 8.64 17.14 8.94
C ILE A 91 7.60 16.06 8.61
N TYR A 92 6.73 16.32 7.64
CA TYR A 92 5.69 15.41 7.16
C TYR A 92 6.07 14.73 5.85
N ASP A 93 7.20 15.09 5.23
CA ASP A 93 7.65 14.44 4.01
C ASP A 93 7.94 12.96 4.27
N LEU A 94 7.54 12.10 3.34
CA LEU A 94 7.87 10.69 3.34
C LEU A 94 9.36 10.52 3.03
N ALA A 95 10.04 9.66 3.78
CA ALA A 95 11.39 9.20 3.49
C ALA A 95 11.37 7.83 2.82
N TYR A 96 12.34 7.57 1.96
CA TYR A 96 12.55 6.24 1.39
C TYR A 96 13.49 5.40 2.26
N TYR A 97 13.04 4.22 2.66
CA TYR A 97 13.72 3.30 3.57
C TYR A 97 14.39 2.11 2.88
N GLY A 98 14.31 2.03 1.55
CA GLY A 98 14.99 1.01 0.74
C GLY A 98 14.12 -0.18 0.34
N GLY A 99 12.89 -0.25 0.81
CA GLY A 99 11.90 -1.25 0.41
C GLY A 99 11.39 -1.09 -1.03
N PRO A 100 10.61 -2.07 -1.51
CA PRO A 100 10.04 -2.05 -2.85
C PRO A 100 8.96 -0.98 -3.00
N TYR A 101 8.69 -0.56 -4.23
CA TYR A 101 7.53 0.23 -4.61
C TYR A 101 7.11 -0.20 -6.01
N LEU A 102 5.88 0.12 -6.41
CA LEU A 102 5.29 -0.36 -7.66
C LEU A 102 5.44 0.69 -8.76
N THR A 103 6.30 0.45 -9.74
CA THR A 103 6.37 1.32 -10.94
C THR A 103 5.17 1.11 -11.87
N SER A 104 4.57 -0.09 -11.84
CA SER A 104 3.33 -0.47 -12.51
C SER A 104 2.70 -1.68 -11.83
N ALA A 105 1.37 -1.75 -11.75
CA ALA A 105 0.67 -2.92 -11.23
C ALA A 105 -0.78 -2.99 -11.75
N SER A 106 -1.31 -4.19 -11.96
CA SER A 106 -2.71 -4.37 -12.33
C SER A 106 -3.59 -4.67 -11.12
N SER A 107 -4.71 -3.98 -11.00
CA SER A 107 -5.70 -4.22 -9.94
C SER A 107 -6.71 -5.29 -10.33
N TYR A 108 -6.97 -6.21 -9.40
CA TYR A 108 -7.97 -7.27 -9.53
C TYR A 108 -8.93 -7.21 -8.35
N ASN A 109 -10.22 -7.06 -8.62
CA ASN A 109 -11.23 -6.95 -7.55
C ASN A 109 -11.84 -8.31 -7.24
N LEU A 110 -11.93 -8.65 -5.96
CA LEU A 110 -12.54 -9.88 -5.45
C LEU A 110 -13.78 -9.49 -4.65
N TYR A 111 -14.96 -9.63 -5.25
CA TYR A 111 -16.22 -9.31 -4.60
C TYR A 111 -16.77 -10.51 -3.86
N VAL A 112 -16.69 -10.48 -2.53
CA VAL A 112 -17.10 -11.58 -1.67
C VAL A 112 -18.61 -11.52 -1.45
N ASN A 113 -19.32 -12.53 -1.95
CA ASN A 113 -20.79 -12.68 -1.88
C ASN A 113 -21.60 -11.48 -2.40
N CYS A 114 -20.98 -10.61 -3.19
CA CYS A 114 -21.61 -9.39 -3.70
C CYS A 114 -21.23 -9.16 -5.16
N ALA A 115 -22.05 -8.40 -5.88
CA ALA A 115 -21.68 -7.85 -7.18
C ALA A 115 -20.94 -6.51 -6.99
N GLY A 116 -20.19 -6.07 -8.00
CA GLY A 116 -19.51 -4.76 -7.97
C GLY A 116 -20.47 -3.57 -7.74
N THR A 117 -21.77 -3.72 -7.99
CA THR A 117 -22.80 -2.72 -7.75
C THR A 117 -23.22 -2.58 -6.28
N CYS A 118 -22.70 -3.41 -5.37
CA CYS A 118 -23.09 -3.36 -3.96
C CYS A 118 -22.69 -2.05 -3.25
N TRP A 119 -21.69 -1.33 -3.78
CA TRP A 119 -21.20 -0.07 -3.21
C TRP A 119 -21.85 1.17 -3.81
N GLY A 120 -22.75 1.02 -4.78
CA GLY A 120 -23.49 2.12 -5.37
C GLY A 120 -23.64 2.00 -6.88
N SER A 121 -23.99 3.12 -7.52
CA SER A 121 -24.24 3.20 -8.96
C SER A 121 -22.98 3.06 -9.81
N THR A 122 -21.80 3.32 -9.24
CA THR A 122 -20.51 3.02 -9.86
C THR A 122 -19.80 1.95 -9.05
N SER A 123 -19.28 0.92 -9.73
CA SER A 123 -18.55 -0.15 -9.06
C SER A 123 -17.13 0.28 -8.66
N PRO A 124 -16.50 -0.44 -7.72
CA PRO A 124 -15.08 -0.23 -7.41
C PRO A 124 -14.16 -0.38 -8.63
N GLY A 125 -14.41 -1.33 -9.54
CA GLY A 125 -13.57 -1.52 -10.74
C GLY A 125 -13.66 -0.39 -11.77
N THR A 126 -14.87 0.12 -12.03
CA THR A 126 -15.05 1.33 -12.85
C THR A 126 -14.33 2.52 -12.19
N THR A 127 -14.40 2.63 -10.87
CA THR A 127 -13.79 3.75 -10.16
C THR A 127 -12.25 3.68 -10.16
N LEU A 128 -11.65 2.50 -9.98
CA LEU A 128 -10.21 2.28 -10.16
C LEU A 128 -9.76 2.63 -11.58
N SER A 129 -10.53 2.23 -12.60
CA SER A 129 -10.24 2.59 -13.99
C SER A 129 -10.19 4.10 -14.21
N ARG A 130 -11.11 4.85 -13.58
CA ARG A 130 -11.14 6.32 -13.64
C ARG A 130 -10.00 6.95 -12.86
N LEU A 131 -9.67 6.42 -11.67
CA LEU A 131 -8.55 6.88 -10.86
C LEU A 131 -7.22 6.70 -11.62
N ALA A 132 -6.98 5.51 -12.16
CA ALA A 132 -5.80 5.17 -12.95
C ALA A 132 -5.64 6.01 -14.23
N GLY A 133 -6.74 6.53 -14.77
CA GLY A 133 -6.74 7.43 -15.92
C GLY A 133 -6.68 8.92 -15.58
N SER A 134 -6.71 9.28 -14.30
CA SER A 134 -6.82 10.67 -13.85
C SER A 134 -5.46 11.29 -13.57
N THR A 135 -5.43 12.62 -13.45
CA THR A 135 -4.25 13.35 -12.92
C THR A 135 -3.94 12.99 -11.47
N PHE A 136 -4.89 12.41 -10.74
CA PHE A 136 -4.71 12.10 -9.32
C PHE A 136 -3.69 10.98 -9.10
N VAL A 137 -3.69 9.94 -9.94
CA VAL A 137 -2.70 8.85 -9.83
C VAL A 137 -1.26 9.34 -10.02
N HIS A 138 -1.06 10.49 -10.66
CA HIS A 138 0.26 11.07 -10.87
C HIS A 138 0.84 11.73 -9.61
N VAL A 139 0.08 11.88 -8.52
CA VAL A 139 0.66 12.24 -7.20
C VAL A 139 1.73 11.21 -6.80
N LEU A 140 1.55 9.95 -7.21
CA LEU A 140 2.46 8.84 -6.95
C LEU A 140 3.77 8.92 -7.75
N ASP A 141 3.83 9.69 -8.84
CA ASP A 141 4.99 9.77 -9.75
C ASP A 141 6.28 10.14 -9.01
N GLN A 142 6.18 10.98 -7.97
CA GLN A 142 7.33 11.41 -7.19
C GLN A 142 7.95 10.29 -6.35
N TYR A 143 7.16 9.31 -5.93
CA TYR A 143 7.59 8.20 -5.07
C TYR A 143 8.14 7.05 -5.90
N VAL A 144 7.63 6.87 -7.12
CA VAL A 144 8.01 5.74 -7.98
C VAL A 144 9.00 6.13 -9.09
N GLY A 145 9.30 7.42 -9.24
CA GLY A 145 10.27 7.94 -10.21
C GLY A 145 9.84 7.75 -11.67
N GLN A 146 8.54 7.63 -11.93
CA GLN A 146 7.97 7.40 -13.26
C GLN A 146 6.78 8.33 -13.50
N THR A 147 6.64 8.83 -14.73
CA THR A 147 5.55 9.75 -15.13
C THR A 147 4.67 9.19 -16.26
N GLY A 148 4.91 7.95 -16.68
CA GLY A 148 4.13 7.30 -17.73
C GLY A 148 2.65 7.20 -17.34
N ASN A 149 1.77 7.34 -18.33
CA ASN A 149 0.34 7.10 -18.16
C ASN A 149 0.03 5.60 -18.09
N ASN A 150 -1.14 5.24 -17.57
CA ASN A 150 -1.66 3.86 -17.57
C ASN A 150 -0.75 2.83 -16.87
N ARG A 151 0.02 3.26 -15.85
CA ARG A 151 0.90 2.37 -15.08
C ARG A 151 0.14 1.42 -14.16
N TYR A 152 -1.09 1.79 -13.81
CA TYR A 152 -1.86 1.06 -12.81
C TYR A 152 -3.28 0.71 -13.27
N PRO A 153 -3.43 -0.06 -14.36
CA PRO A 153 -4.75 -0.36 -14.90
C PRO A 153 -5.56 -1.26 -13.97
N TYR A 154 -6.88 -1.04 -13.94
CA TYR A 154 -7.81 -2.08 -13.49
C TYR A 154 -7.89 -3.18 -14.56
N ALA A 155 -7.69 -4.43 -14.15
CA ALA A 155 -7.62 -5.55 -15.08
C ALA A 155 -8.92 -6.37 -15.12
N ALA A 156 -9.44 -6.80 -13.97
CA ALA A 156 -10.63 -7.65 -13.91
C ALA A 156 -11.25 -7.73 -12.51
N GLY A 157 -12.51 -8.13 -12.45
CA GLY A 157 -13.24 -8.50 -11.25
C GLY A 157 -13.52 -10.00 -11.18
N TYR A 158 -13.66 -10.51 -9.97
CA TYR A 158 -14.02 -11.89 -9.65
C TYR A 158 -15.13 -11.88 -8.61
N GLN A 159 -16.14 -12.72 -8.79
CA GLN A 159 -17.09 -13.03 -7.72
C GLN A 159 -16.56 -14.20 -6.90
N VAL A 160 -16.58 -14.06 -5.59
CA VAL A 160 -16.11 -15.09 -4.67
C VAL A 160 -17.24 -15.45 -3.72
N ASN A 161 -17.73 -16.69 -3.84
CA ASN A 161 -18.66 -17.27 -2.88
C ASN A 161 -17.86 -17.82 -1.71
N TYR A 162 -18.08 -17.26 -0.52
CA TYR A 162 -17.37 -17.63 0.72
C TYR A 162 -18.33 -17.64 1.90
N ASN A 163 -18.11 -18.47 2.93
CA ASN A 163 -18.96 -18.41 4.12
C ASN A 163 -18.58 -17.21 4.99
N THR A 164 -19.46 -16.22 5.08
CA THR A 164 -19.27 -15.00 5.89
C THR A 164 -20.22 -14.92 7.08
N SER A 165 -20.75 -16.06 7.56
CA SER A 165 -21.67 -16.09 8.71
C SER A 165 -20.99 -15.81 10.05
N GLY A 166 -19.67 -15.97 10.13
CA GLY A 166 -18.85 -15.63 11.29
C GLY A 166 -17.88 -14.49 10.99
N THR A 167 -17.05 -14.17 11.99
CA THR A 167 -15.94 -13.23 11.82
C THR A 167 -14.85 -13.83 10.94
N LEU A 168 -14.57 -13.17 9.81
CA LEU A 168 -13.44 -13.51 8.97
C LEU A 168 -12.12 -13.16 9.66
N GLN A 169 -11.15 -14.06 9.58
CA GLN A 169 -9.78 -13.91 10.06
C GLN A 169 -8.82 -13.80 8.86
N ASP A 170 -7.54 -13.54 9.15
CA ASP A 170 -6.49 -13.43 8.13
C ASP A 170 -6.47 -14.63 7.15
N GLN A 171 -6.59 -15.85 7.67
CA GLN A 171 -6.59 -17.05 6.83
C GLN A 171 -7.77 -17.09 5.84
N ASP A 172 -8.93 -16.53 6.20
CA ASP A 172 -10.06 -16.44 5.29
C ASP A 172 -9.75 -15.50 4.11
N ILE A 173 -9.13 -14.35 4.40
CA ILE A 173 -8.66 -13.41 3.38
C ILE A 173 -7.61 -14.06 2.48
N TYR A 174 -6.64 -14.78 3.05
CA TYR A 174 -5.62 -15.48 2.28
C TYR A 174 -6.23 -16.55 1.37
N ASN A 175 -7.23 -17.30 1.82
CA ASN A 175 -7.94 -18.27 0.98
C ASN A 175 -8.66 -17.62 -0.20
N ILE A 176 -9.27 -16.45 0.03
CA ILE A 176 -9.95 -15.64 -0.99
C ILE A 176 -8.95 -15.12 -2.02
N VAL A 177 -7.86 -14.49 -1.58
CA VAL A 177 -6.79 -13.98 -2.46
C VAL A 177 -6.16 -15.11 -3.26
N TYR A 178 -5.77 -16.21 -2.60
CA TYR A 178 -5.18 -17.39 -3.25
C TYR A 178 -6.07 -17.96 -4.35
N ALA A 179 -7.39 -17.98 -4.14
CA ALA A 179 -8.36 -18.52 -5.10
C ALA A 179 -8.25 -17.88 -6.48
N VAL A 180 -7.92 -16.58 -6.53
CA VAL A 180 -7.74 -15.84 -7.78
C VAL A 180 -6.26 -15.85 -8.18
N ALA A 181 -5.37 -15.53 -7.23
CA ALA A 181 -3.95 -15.36 -7.48
C ALA A 181 -3.26 -16.62 -8.03
N SER A 182 -3.71 -17.82 -7.63
CA SER A 182 -3.19 -19.09 -8.16
C SER A 182 -3.42 -19.29 -9.66
N SER A 183 -4.40 -18.60 -10.25
CA SER A 183 -4.69 -18.65 -11.70
C SER A 183 -4.18 -17.42 -12.46
N VAL A 184 -4.19 -16.25 -11.83
CA VAL A 184 -3.81 -14.96 -12.43
C VAL A 184 -2.31 -14.69 -12.32
N GLY A 185 -1.65 -15.27 -11.31
CA GLY A 185 -0.25 -15.07 -10.96
C GLY A 185 -0.07 -14.14 -9.75
N THR A 186 1.17 -13.95 -9.31
CA THR A 186 1.52 -13.19 -8.10
C THR A 186 2.61 -12.16 -8.41
N GLY A 187 3.20 -11.56 -7.38
CA GLY A 187 4.27 -10.59 -7.45
C GLY A 187 3.80 -9.14 -7.49
N TYR A 188 4.76 -8.22 -7.45
CA TYR A 188 4.55 -6.78 -7.39
C TYR A 188 3.77 -6.17 -8.55
N GLY A 189 3.62 -6.88 -9.68
CA GLY A 189 2.84 -6.41 -10.82
C GLY A 189 1.31 -6.56 -10.66
N LYS A 190 0.82 -7.03 -9.51
CA LYS A 190 -0.60 -7.36 -9.30
C LYS A 190 -1.04 -7.01 -7.88
N ILE A 191 -2.20 -6.37 -7.76
CA ILE A 191 -2.82 -6.04 -6.47
C ILE A 191 -4.23 -6.66 -6.43
N TYR A 192 -4.52 -7.41 -5.37
CA TYR A 192 -5.81 -8.08 -5.18
C TYR A 192 -6.65 -7.35 -4.14
N HIS A 193 -7.71 -6.67 -4.57
CA HIS A 193 -8.60 -5.91 -3.69
C HIS A 193 -9.78 -6.77 -3.24
N VAL A 194 -9.82 -7.17 -1.97
CA VAL A 194 -10.89 -7.99 -1.39
C VAL A 194 -12.00 -7.08 -0.88
N PHE A 195 -13.14 -7.07 -1.57
CA PHE A 195 -14.30 -6.30 -1.18
C PHE A 195 -15.28 -7.15 -0.37
N LEU A 196 -15.56 -6.73 0.87
CA LEU A 196 -16.50 -7.40 1.76
C LEU A 196 -17.83 -6.64 1.80
N GLN A 197 -18.92 -7.38 1.64
CA GLN A 197 -20.27 -6.81 1.68
C GLN A 197 -20.68 -6.31 3.09
N SER A 198 -21.78 -5.56 3.15
CA SER A 198 -22.36 -5.08 4.41
C SER A 198 -22.64 -6.22 5.37
N GLY A 199 -22.36 -5.99 6.66
CA GLY A 199 -22.61 -6.94 7.75
C GLY A 199 -21.51 -7.99 7.97
N VAL A 200 -20.45 -8.01 7.16
CA VAL A 200 -19.31 -8.91 7.37
C VAL A 200 -18.35 -8.30 8.38
N GLN A 201 -18.13 -9.00 9.49
CA GLN A 201 -17.04 -8.67 10.41
C GLN A 201 -15.76 -9.32 9.94
N GLN A 202 -14.69 -8.54 9.88
CA GLN A 202 -13.34 -9.05 9.66
C GLN A 202 -12.40 -8.56 10.77
N CYS A 203 -11.51 -9.44 11.20
CA CYS A 203 -10.46 -9.17 12.17
C CYS A 203 -9.13 -9.64 11.60
N SER A 204 -8.10 -8.83 11.79
CA SER A 204 -6.75 -9.11 11.29
C SER A 204 -5.75 -9.03 12.43
N GLN A 205 -4.96 -10.09 12.59
CA GLN A 205 -3.79 -10.08 13.45
C GLN A 205 -2.65 -9.34 12.76
N SER A 206 -2.47 -9.54 11.45
CA SER A 206 -1.45 -8.87 10.64
C SER A 206 -1.60 -7.34 10.63
N ALA A 207 -2.83 -6.83 10.47
CA ALA A 207 -3.11 -5.39 10.49
C ALA A 207 -3.35 -4.85 11.92
N GLY A 208 -3.70 -5.75 12.86
CA GLY A 208 -3.96 -5.43 14.25
C GLY A 208 -5.33 -4.81 14.49
N GLY A 209 -6.33 -5.63 14.78
CA GLY A 209 -7.67 -5.20 15.23
C GLY A 209 -8.78 -5.76 14.37
N CYS A 210 -9.95 -5.13 14.42
CA CYS A 210 -11.14 -5.55 13.67
C CYS A 210 -11.78 -4.37 12.97
N TYR A 211 -12.39 -4.64 11.82
CA TYR A 211 -13.17 -3.66 11.08
C TYR A 211 -14.18 -2.96 11.99
N ALA A 212 -14.24 -1.63 11.92
CA ALA A 212 -15.21 -0.78 12.62
C ALA A 212 -15.14 -0.75 14.15
N GLN A 213 -14.16 -1.42 14.78
CA GLN A 213 -14.06 -1.48 16.23
C GLN A 213 -13.14 -0.40 16.80
N ASN A 214 -13.28 -0.09 18.09
CA ASN A 214 -12.36 0.83 18.75
C ASN A 214 -10.94 0.24 18.77
N GLY A 215 -9.94 1.00 18.29
CA GLY A 215 -8.60 0.51 17.99
C GLY A 215 -8.49 -0.35 16.71
N GLY A 216 -9.58 -0.48 15.96
CA GLY A 216 -9.70 -1.22 14.72
C GLY A 216 -9.26 -0.44 13.48
N TYR A 217 -9.87 -0.78 12.34
CA TYR A 217 -9.56 -0.20 11.03
C TYR A 217 -10.80 -0.02 10.15
N CYS A 218 -10.62 0.78 9.10
CA CYS A 218 -11.56 0.95 7.99
C CYS A 218 -11.22 0.03 6.83
N ALA A 219 -9.93 -0.05 6.49
CA ALA A 219 -9.35 -0.90 5.47
C ALA A 219 -7.89 -1.17 5.85
N TYR A 220 -7.23 -2.01 5.06
CA TYR A 220 -5.78 -2.18 5.13
C TYR A 220 -5.26 -2.78 3.82
N HIS A 221 -3.99 -2.52 3.53
CA HIS A 221 -3.22 -3.24 2.55
C HIS A 221 -2.18 -4.14 3.22
N GLY A 222 -1.63 -5.05 2.45
CA GLY A 222 -0.58 -5.92 2.93
C GLY A 222 -0.04 -6.86 1.87
N ALA A 223 0.90 -7.68 2.30
CA ALA A 223 1.51 -8.71 1.50
C ALA A 223 1.49 -10.05 2.22
N VAL A 224 1.32 -11.12 1.44
CA VAL A 224 1.35 -12.50 1.91
C VAL A 224 2.25 -13.35 1.00
N ASP A 225 3.14 -14.10 1.62
CA ASP A 225 4.02 -15.05 0.94
C ASP A 225 3.43 -16.46 1.02
N PHE A 226 2.76 -16.88 -0.06
CA PHE A 226 2.33 -18.25 -0.22
C PHE A 226 3.52 -19.14 -0.60
N SER A 227 3.63 -20.31 0.02
CA SER A 227 4.78 -21.20 -0.20
C SER A 227 4.89 -21.77 -1.62
N ASP A 228 3.79 -21.78 -2.37
CA ASP A 228 3.64 -22.42 -3.68
C ASP A 228 3.42 -21.41 -4.83
N ILE A 229 2.70 -20.31 -4.59
CA ILE A 229 2.43 -19.29 -5.62
C ILE A 229 3.21 -17.98 -5.40
N GLY A 230 3.89 -17.81 -4.27
CA GLY A 230 4.80 -16.68 -4.01
C GLY A 230 4.13 -15.42 -3.45
N HIS A 231 4.91 -14.34 -3.46
CA HIS A 231 4.58 -13.05 -2.85
C HIS A 231 3.37 -12.38 -3.49
N THR A 232 2.34 -12.05 -2.72
CA THR A 232 1.06 -11.56 -3.23
C THR A 232 0.62 -10.32 -2.47
N LEU A 233 0.36 -9.23 -3.19
CA LEU A 233 -0.14 -7.97 -2.64
C LEU A 233 -1.66 -7.95 -2.63
N TYR A 234 -2.24 -7.44 -1.56
CA TYR A 234 -3.69 -7.37 -1.43
C TYR A 234 -4.13 -6.16 -0.60
N THR A 235 -5.37 -5.74 -0.82
CA THR A 235 -6.10 -4.83 0.08
C THR A 235 -7.38 -5.49 0.56
N VAL A 236 -7.87 -5.08 1.72
CA VAL A 236 -9.17 -5.50 2.23
C VAL A 236 -10.04 -4.28 2.44
N GLU A 237 -11.15 -4.25 1.70
CA GLU A 237 -12.10 -3.16 1.61
C GLU A 237 -13.47 -3.59 2.18
N PRO A 238 -13.67 -3.48 3.51
CA PRO A 238 -14.99 -3.60 4.11
C PRO A 238 -15.99 -2.57 3.58
N TYR A 239 -17.28 -2.84 3.80
CA TYR A 239 -18.36 -1.98 3.34
C TYR A 239 -18.45 -0.66 4.12
N GLN A 240 -18.00 0.45 3.50
CA GLN A 240 -17.78 1.76 4.14
C GLN A 240 -19.04 2.61 4.37
N ALA A 241 -20.02 2.05 5.09
CA ALA A 241 -21.25 2.74 5.52
C ALA A 241 -21.32 2.86 7.05
N ILE A 242 -20.18 3.16 7.67
CA ILE A 242 -20.04 3.20 9.14
C ILE A 242 -19.41 4.51 9.60
N ASN A 243 -19.73 4.89 10.83
CA ASN A 243 -19.10 6.04 11.48
C ASN A 243 -17.60 5.80 11.68
N GLY A 244 -16.79 6.82 11.41
CA GLY A 244 -15.34 6.73 11.52
C GLY A 244 -14.63 6.24 10.26
N CYS A 245 -15.35 5.69 9.27
CA CYS A 245 -14.77 5.31 7.98
C CYS A 245 -15.49 5.93 6.78
N SER A 246 -16.52 6.74 7.04
CA SER A 246 -17.27 7.40 5.98
C SER A 246 -16.59 8.68 5.50
N SER A 247 -16.66 8.92 4.19
CA SER A 247 -16.38 10.23 3.59
C SER A 247 -17.35 11.30 4.12
N PRO A 248 -16.98 12.60 4.07
CA PRO A 248 -17.80 13.68 4.63
C PRO A 248 -19.21 13.78 4.02
N ASN A 249 -19.38 13.42 2.75
CA ASN A 249 -20.69 13.46 2.10
C ASN A 249 -21.58 12.24 2.39
N GLY A 250 -21.06 11.22 3.10
CA GLY A 250 -21.80 10.06 3.59
C GLY A 250 -22.22 9.05 2.51
N LYS A 251 -21.80 9.21 1.25
CA LYS A 251 -22.10 8.25 0.19
C LYS A 251 -21.17 7.04 0.33
N VAL A 252 -21.75 5.84 0.34
CA VAL A 252 -20.98 4.59 0.43
C VAL A 252 -19.96 4.48 -0.70
N VAL A 253 -20.33 4.85 -1.93
CA VAL A 253 -19.41 4.80 -3.08
C VAL A 253 -18.21 5.73 -2.88
N ASP A 254 -18.41 6.92 -2.32
CA ASP A 254 -17.33 7.88 -2.05
C ASP A 254 -16.46 7.39 -0.89
N SER A 255 -17.07 6.88 0.19
CA SER A 255 -16.34 6.30 1.32
C SER A 255 -15.49 5.10 0.91
N THR A 256 -16.07 4.16 0.14
CA THR A 256 -15.35 2.99 -0.37
C THR A 256 -14.27 3.37 -1.37
N LEU A 257 -14.50 4.35 -2.24
CA LEU A 257 -13.44 4.86 -3.09
C LEU A 257 -12.34 5.54 -2.27
N SER A 258 -12.70 6.27 -1.21
CA SER A 258 -11.73 6.96 -0.37
C SER A 258 -10.81 5.97 0.34
N THR A 259 -11.33 4.88 0.92
CA THR A 259 -10.48 3.85 1.52
C THR A 259 -9.70 3.10 0.45
N LEU A 260 -10.33 2.75 -0.67
CA LEU A 260 -9.66 2.06 -1.76
C LEU A 260 -8.51 2.90 -2.33
N SER A 261 -8.69 4.21 -2.53
CA SER A 261 -7.63 5.12 -3.03
C SER A 261 -6.47 5.21 -2.05
N HIS A 262 -6.76 5.27 -0.75
CA HIS A 262 -5.78 5.29 0.32
C HIS A 262 -4.94 4.01 0.29
N GLU A 263 -5.57 2.85 0.43
CA GLU A 263 -4.89 1.55 0.47
C GLU A 263 -4.16 1.25 -0.85
N TYR A 264 -4.75 1.63 -1.98
CA TYR A 264 -4.12 1.49 -3.30
C TYR A 264 -2.86 2.35 -3.44
N SER A 265 -2.90 3.60 -3.00
CA SER A 265 -1.76 4.51 -3.07
C SER A 265 -0.64 4.04 -2.15
N GLU A 266 -1.00 3.60 -0.95
CA GLU A 266 -0.06 3.05 0.04
C GLU A 266 0.54 1.72 -0.42
N THR A 267 -0.24 0.80 -1.00
CA THR A 267 0.27 -0.43 -1.63
C THR A 267 1.29 -0.11 -2.74
N ILE A 268 1.09 0.98 -3.49
CA ILE A 268 2.02 1.37 -4.55
C ILE A 268 3.32 1.92 -3.98
N THR A 269 3.26 2.71 -2.91
CA THR A 269 4.42 3.38 -2.33
C THR A 269 5.15 2.52 -1.29
N ASP A 270 4.51 1.54 -0.68
CA ASP A 270 5.07 0.67 0.36
C ASP A 270 4.39 -0.72 0.47
N PRO A 271 4.43 -1.55 -0.59
CA PRO A 271 3.66 -2.80 -0.68
C PRO A 271 3.94 -3.86 0.39
N ASP A 272 5.17 -3.95 0.90
CA ASP A 272 5.56 -5.02 1.82
C ASP A 272 5.20 -4.70 3.27
N VAL A 273 5.08 -3.41 3.57
CA VAL A 273 4.96 -2.80 4.90
C VAL A 273 5.98 -3.38 5.91
N GLN A 274 5.95 -2.94 7.17
CA GLN A 274 6.64 -3.49 8.36
C GLN A 274 8.05 -4.11 8.17
N THR A 275 8.15 -5.27 7.52
CA THR A 275 9.38 -6.01 7.27
C THR A 275 10.30 -5.41 6.21
N ASN A 276 9.78 -4.61 5.27
CA ASN A 276 10.56 -4.08 4.15
C ASN A 276 10.05 -2.71 3.70
N LEU A 277 10.08 -1.76 4.64
CA LEU A 277 9.51 -0.43 4.50
C LEU A 277 10.12 0.37 3.32
N ALA A 278 9.26 1.02 2.55
CA ALA A 278 9.65 1.88 1.43
C ALA A 278 9.40 3.36 1.74
N TRP A 279 8.30 3.96 1.30
CA TRP A 279 8.02 5.38 1.51
C TRP A 279 7.17 5.62 2.75
N TYR A 280 7.78 6.18 3.79
CA TYR A 280 7.14 6.28 5.10
C TYR A 280 7.56 7.54 5.86
N ASN A 281 6.69 8.05 6.73
CA ASN A 281 6.98 9.13 7.66
C ASN A 281 6.82 8.65 9.11
N GLN A 282 7.90 8.75 9.89
CA GLN A 282 7.94 8.27 11.29
C GLN A 282 6.98 8.99 12.26
N TYR A 283 6.39 10.13 11.87
CA TYR A 283 5.46 10.90 12.69
C TYR A 283 4.01 10.77 12.25
N GLY A 284 3.77 10.29 11.04
CA GLY A 284 2.46 10.43 10.40
C GLY A 284 2.05 9.28 9.49
N GLY A 285 2.87 8.24 9.34
CA GLY A 285 2.49 7.03 8.60
C GLY A 285 2.88 7.08 7.13
N GLU A 286 2.06 6.47 6.30
CA GLU A 286 2.23 6.40 4.84
C GLU A 286 1.57 7.60 4.13
N ILE A 287 1.52 7.58 2.80
CA ILE A 287 1.05 8.70 1.97
C ILE A 287 -0.41 9.08 2.25
N GLY A 288 -1.27 8.10 2.48
CA GLY A 288 -2.69 8.30 2.75
C GLY A 288 -2.94 8.71 4.19
N ASP A 289 -2.23 8.11 5.14
CA ASP A 289 -2.33 8.43 6.57
C ASP A 289 -2.16 9.91 6.87
N LEU A 290 -1.15 10.54 6.27
CA LEU A 290 -0.84 11.96 6.41
C LEU A 290 -2.02 12.87 5.98
N CYS A 291 -2.95 12.33 5.20
CA CYS A 291 -4.08 13.03 4.62
C CYS A 291 -5.45 12.57 5.10
N ARG A 292 -5.51 11.77 6.17
CA ARG A 292 -6.75 11.16 6.69
C ARG A 292 -7.89 12.12 7.05
N SER A 293 -7.60 13.40 7.29
CA SER A 293 -8.59 14.45 7.54
C SER A 293 -8.76 15.44 6.37
N SER A 294 -8.09 15.18 5.24
CA SER A 294 -8.06 16.06 4.07
C SER A 294 -8.90 15.47 2.94
N TYR A 295 -10.20 15.80 2.96
CA TYR A 295 -11.15 15.39 1.92
C TYR A 295 -11.46 16.52 0.94
N GLY A 296 -11.89 16.15 -0.25
CA GLY A 296 -12.53 17.09 -1.15
C GLY A 296 -13.05 16.44 -2.42
N ASN A 297 -13.70 17.28 -3.22
CA ASN A 297 -14.25 16.87 -4.50
C ASN A 297 -13.13 16.73 -5.54
N VAL A 298 -13.06 15.56 -6.16
CA VAL A 298 -12.21 15.27 -7.32
C VAL A 298 -13.09 14.79 -8.47
N ASN A 299 -12.81 15.29 -9.69
CA ASN A 299 -13.49 14.82 -10.89
C ASN A 299 -12.66 13.70 -11.53
N LEU A 300 -13.21 12.49 -11.57
CA LEU A 300 -12.61 11.34 -12.22
C LEU A 300 -13.46 10.97 -13.43
N SER A 301 -12.97 11.35 -14.62
CA SER A 301 -13.64 11.07 -15.91
C SER A 301 -15.10 11.51 -15.96
N GLY A 302 -15.41 12.73 -15.50
CA GLY A 302 -16.75 13.30 -15.53
C GLY A 302 -17.63 13.00 -14.30
N TYR A 303 -17.14 12.20 -13.35
CA TYR A 303 -17.84 11.90 -12.10
C TYR A 303 -17.13 12.56 -10.93
N THR A 304 -17.88 13.29 -10.11
CA THR A 304 -17.34 13.95 -8.91
C THR A 304 -17.51 13.03 -7.70
N TYR A 305 -16.40 12.77 -7.02
CA TYR A 305 -16.34 12.01 -5.77
C TYR A 305 -15.75 12.89 -4.66
N ASP A 306 -16.24 12.74 -3.43
CA ASP A 306 -15.66 13.34 -2.23
C ASP A 306 -14.77 12.32 -1.52
N ILE A 307 -13.47 12.36 -1.78
CA ILE A 307 -12.51 11.38 -1.25
C ILE A 307 -11.32 12.06 -0.59
N GLN A 308 -10.56 11.27 0.15
CA GLN A 308 -9.29 11.67 0.73
C GLN A 308 -8.29 12.06 -0.38
N ARG A 309 -7.53 13.12 -0.14
CA ARG A 309 -6.33 13.47 -0.91
C ARG A 309 -5.15 12.56 -0.54
N GLU A 310 -4.11 12.56 -1.36
CA GLU A 310 -2.85 11.90 -1.02
C GLU A 310 -1.75 12.92 -0.71
N TYR A 311 -0.82 12.58 0.19
CA TYR A 311 0.28 13.46 0.53
C TYR A 311 1.28 13.57 -0.62
N SER A 312 1.85 14.76 -0.80
CA SER A 312 2.88 15.00 -1.81
C SER A 312 4.05 15.73 -1.19
N ASN A 313 5.24 15.12 -1.23
CA ASN A 313 6.49 15.75 -0.81
C ASN A 313 6.80 16.99 -1.68
N LYS A 314 6.44 16.97 -2.97
CA LYS A 314 6.68 18.11 -3.89
C LYS A 314 5.99 19.40 -3.46
N VAL A 315 4.79 19.30 -2.89
CA VAL A 315 4.02 20.46 -2.42
C VAL A 315 3.91 20.52 -0.88
N SER A 316 4.53 19.56 -0.19
CA SER A 316 4.47 19.34 1.26
C SER A 316 3.05 19.44 1.84
N ALA A 317 2.07 18.89 1.11
CA ALA A 317 0.65 18.98 1.44
C ALA A 317 -0.16 17.86 0.77
N CYS A 318 -1.39 17.67 1.25
CA CYS A 318 -2.37 16.78 0.66
C CYS A 318 -2.97 17.37 -0.62
N THR A 319 -2.95 16.62 -1.72
CA THR A 319 -3.34 17.10 -3.05
C THR A 319 -4.04 16.02 -3.89
N PHE A 320 -4.75 16.44 -4.93
CA PHE A 320 -5.28 15.58 -5.99
C PHE A 320 -4.45 15.68 -7.28
N THR A 321 -3.37 16.45 -7.28
CA THR A 321 -2.53 16.70 -8.46
C THR A 321 -1.06 16.71 -8.09
N PRO A 322 -0.15 16.31 -9.01
CA PRO A 322 1.29 16.22 -8.75
C PRO A 322 1.96 17.54 -8.35
#